data_AF-A0A3N5T167-F1
#
_entry.id   AF-A0A3N5T167-F1
#
_cell.length_a   1.000
_cell.length_b   1.000
_cell.length_c   1.000
_cell.angle_alpha   90.00
_cell.angle_beta   90.00
_cell.angle_gamma   90.00
#
_symmetry.space_group_name_H-M   'P 1'
#
loop_
_entity.id
_entity.type
_entity.pdbx_description
1 polymer ?
#
loop_
_entity_poly.entity_id
_entity_poly.type
_entity_poly.pdbx_seq_one_letter_code
_entity_poly.pdbx_strand_id
1 'polypeptide(L)'
;MAISYENDVPMVGQPNTKTCWLGCYQMLYGWRRLNISEPAKKVQKVNISTQKALEPGKFCTARNAVGLISYSASYLKESESNLIYILEKHGPIWSAGFFSGGAAHAILIIGMDGKGWVSVFDPYELYFYHSASRWTYENWKNMAFDFTCSHQMWF
;
A
#
# COMPACT_ATOMS: atom_id res chain seq x y z
N MET A 1 10.96 -0.90 -18.39
CA MET A 1 11.95 -1.33 -17.38
C MET A 1 11.18 -2.04 -16.28
N ALA A 2 11.75 -3.10 -15.67
CA ALA A 2 11.10 -3.83 -14.59
C ALA A 2 11.67 -3.37 -13.24
N ILE A 3 10.81 -3.24 -12.24
CA ILE A 3 11.18 -2.94 -10.85
C ILE A 3 10.47 -3.91 -9.90
N SER A 4 11.17 -4.41 -8.88
CA SER A 4 10.59 -5.25 -7.85
C SER A 4 11.33 -5.11 -6.53
N TYR A 5 10.56 -5.09 -5.44
CA TYR A 5 11.01 -5.06 -4.04
C TYR A 5 10.58 -6.32 -3.28
N GLU A 6 10.19 -7.39 -3.99
CA GLU A 6 9.63 -8.62 -3.41
C GLU A 6 10.54 -9.26 -2.34
N ASN A 7 11.86 -9.21 -2.56
CA ASN A 7 12.84 -9.76 -1.61
C ASN A 7 13.28 -8.76 -0.52
N ASP A 8 12.94 -7.48 -0.66
CA ASP A 8 13.37 -6.40 0.25
C ASP A 8 12.28 -6.02 1.25
N VAL A 9 11.01 -6.21 0.88
CA VAL A 9 9.85 -5.90 1.72
C VAL A 9 9.54 -7.13 2.57
N PRO A 10 9.48 -7.03 3.91
CA PRO A 10 9.04 -8.15 4.73
C PRO A 10 7.55 -8.42 4.50
N MET A 11 7.20 -9.70 4.38
CA MET A 11 5.81 -10.15 4.26
C MET A 11 5.13 -10.09 5.63
N VAL A 12 4.32 -9.06 5.86
CA VAL A 12 3.57 -8.86 7.13
C VAL A 12 2.08 -8.95 6.86
N GLY A 13 1.43 -9.97 7.43
CA GLY A 13 -0.02 -10.10 7.43
C GLY A 13 -0.70 -9.04 8.30
N GLN A 14 -1.96 -8.71 7.99
CA GLN A 14 -2.71 -7.75 8.80
C GLN A 14 -2.99 -8.27 10.23
N PRO A 15 -2.94 -7.42 11.27
CA PRO A 15 -3.19 -7.86 12.65
C PRO A 15 -4.58 -8.46 12.92
N ASN A 16 -5.60 -8.03 12.18
CA ASN A 16 -6.95 -8.59 12.18
C ASN A 16 -7.62 -8.37 10.81
N THR A 17 -8.84 -8.87 10.65
CA THR A 17 -9.62 -8.85 9.40
C THR A 17 -9.96 -7.46 8.84
N LYS A 18 -9.69 -6.38 9.58
CA LYS A 18 -10.07 -5.00 9.24
C LYS A 18 -8.88 -4.06 9.10
N THR A 19 -7.66 -4.54 9.30
CA THR A 19 -6.46 -3.68 9.43
C THR A 19 -5.45 -3.87 8.30
N CYS A 20 -5.93 -4.14 7.08
CA CYS A 20 -5.10 -4.21 5.88
C CYS A 20 -4.19 -2.99 5.74
N TRP A 21 -4.77 -1.80 5.95
CA TRP A 21 -4.06 -0.52 5.93
C TRP A 21 -2.83 -0.50 6.85
N LEU A 22 -2.95 -1.10 8.05
CA LEU A 22 -1.88 -1.12 9.03
C LEU A 22 -0.80 -2.11 8.59
N GLY A 23 -1.18 -3.31 8.13
CA GLY A 23 -0.23 -4.29 7.58
C GLY A 23 0.65 -3.68 6.50
N CYS A 24 0.08 -2.92 5.56
CA CYS A 24 0.84 -2.21 4.54
C CYS A 24 1.82 -1.17 5.11
N TYR A 25 1.45 -0.39 6.15
CA TYR A 25 2.40 0.52 6.80
C TYR A 25 3.54 -0.22 7.50
N GLN A 26 3.25 -1.38 8.11
CA GLN A 26 4.26 -2.21 8.76
C GLN A 26 5.28 -2.73 7.73
N MET A 27 4.79 -3.18 6.57
CA MET A 27 5.65 -3.58 5.45
C MET A 27 6.50 -2.41 4.91
N LEU A 28 5.92 -1.22 4.73
CA LEU A 28 6.66 -0.01 4.35
C LEU A 28 7.75 0.38 5.35
N TYR A 29 7.48 0.24 6.65
CA TYR A 29 8.47 0.48 7.70
C TYR A 29 9.57 -0.56 7.66
N GLY A 30 9.21 -1.83 7.49
CA GLY A 30 10.15 -2.94 7.39
C GLY A 30 11.09 -2.80 6.20
N TRP A 31 10.58 -2.39 5.04
CA TRP A 31 11.39 -2.07 3.85
C TRP A 31 12.45 -0.99 4.14
N ARG A 32 12.11 0.04 4.94
CA ARG A 32 13.05 1.07 5.41
C ARG A 32 13.95 0.63 6.56
N ARG A 33 13.91 -0.65 6.95
CA ARG A 33 14.61 -1.19 8.12
C ARG A 33 14.25 -0.46 9.42
N LEU A 34 13.01 0.04 9.50
CA LEU A 34 12.43 0.63 10.69
C LEU A 34 11.62 -0.42 11.46
N ASN A 35 11.36 -0.15 12.74
CA ASN A 35 10.59 -1.05 13.59
C ASN A 35 9.13 -1.13 13.11
N ILE A 36 8.71 -2.32 12.69
CA ILE A 36 7.37 -2.61 12.15
C ILE A 36 6.22 -2.43 13.16
N SER A 37 6.52 -2.28 14.45
CA SER A 37 5.50 -1.97 15.47
C SER A 37 5.20 -0.46 15.61
N GLU A 38 6.05 0.41 15.05
CA GLU A 38 5.93 1.86 15.18
C GLU A 38 4.70 2.47 14.48
N PRO A 39 4.25 2.00 13.30
CA PRO A 39 3.07 2.56 12.65
C PRO A 39 1.84 2.55 13.56
N ALA A 40 1.59 1.46 14.29
CA ALA A 40 0.47 1.34 15.22
C ALA A 40 0.53 2.41 16.33
N LYS A 41 1.70 2.61 16.93
CA LYS A 41 1.89 3.63 17.98
C LYS A 41 1.69 5.04 17.44
N LYS A 42 2.20 5.33 16.24
CA LYS A 42 2.11 6.65 15.60
C LYS A 42 0.68 7.03 15.24
N VAL A 43 -0.08 6.12 14.65
CA VAL A 43 -1.49 6.39 14.27
C VAL A 43 -2.41 6.46 15.49
N GLN A 44 -2.13 5.71 16.56
CA GLN A 44 -2.88 5.82 17.82
C GLN A 44 -2.72 7.21 18.46
N LYS A 45 -1.54 7.84 18.36
CA LYS A 45 -1.33 9.23 18.85
C LYS A 45 -2.20 10.29 18.15
N VAL A 46 -2.73 9.97 16.97
CA VAL A 46 -3.67 10.83 16.23
C VAL A 46 -5.10 10.27 16.23
N ASN A 47 -5.44 9.48 17.26
CA ASN A 47 -6.78 8.92 17.51
C ASN A 47 -7.30 7.98 16.40
N ILE A 48 -6.41 7.28 15.69
CA ILE A 48 -6.80 6.24 14.73
C ILE A 48 -6.75 4.88 15.42
N SER A 49 -7.88 4.17 15.40
CA SER A 49 -7.99 2.83 15.98
C SER A 49 -7.25 1.80 15.14
N THR A 50 -6.37 1.03 15.77
CA THR A 50 -5.69 -0.13 15.18
C THR A 50 -6.52 -1.41 15.25
N GLN A 51 -7.81 -1.29 15.55
CA GLN A 51 -8.76 -2.42 15.65
C GLN A 51 -9.93 -2.28 14.66
N LYS A 52 -9.92 -1.24 13.83
CA LYS A 52 -10.99 -0.92 12.88
C LYS A 52 -10.41 -0.68 11.48
N ALA A 53 -11.30 -0.75 10.50
CA ALA A 53 -10.99 -0.26 9.16
C ALA A 53 -10.63 1.22 9.21
N LEU A 54 -9.68 1.62 8.38
CA LEU A 54 -9.33 3.03 8.23
C LEU A 54 -10.37 3.69 7.33
N GLU A 55 -11.06 4.69 7.86
CA GLU A 55 -12.03 5.48 7.11
C GLU A 55 -11.30 6.34 6.06
N PRO A 56 -11.84 6.51 4.83
CA PRO A 56 -11.23 7.33 3.78
C PRO A 56 -10.84 8.75 4.24
N GLY A 57 -11.69 9.39 5.03
CA GLY A 57 -11.44 10.73 5.59
C GLY A 57 -10.25 10.80 6.56
N LYS A 58 -9.70 9.66 6.99
CA LYS A 58 -8.54 9.57 7.88
C LYS A 58 -7.24 9.17 7.17
N PHE A 59 -7.27 8.92 5.86
CA PHE A 59 -6.08 8.49 5.11
C PHE A 59 -4.93 9.47 5.24
N CYS A 60 -5.18 10.77 5.01
CA CYS A 60 -4.15 11.79 5.14
C CYS A 60 -3.65 11.96 6.58
N THR A 61 -4.53 11.83 7.58
CA THR A 61 -4.13 11.88 9.01
C THR A 61 -3.21 10.72 9.35
N ALA A 62 -3.56 9.50 8.92
CA ALA A 62 -2.73 8.31 9.11
C ALA A 62 -1.36 8.48 8.44
N ARG A 63 -1.37 8.85 7.16
CA ARG A 63 -0.18 9.13 6.34
C ARG A 63 0.79 10.08 7.04
N ASN A 64 0.29 11.23 7.49
CA ASN A 64 1.11 12.24 8.16
C ASN A 64 1.71 11.69 9.46
N ALA A 65 0.93 10.95 10.25
CA ALA A 65 1.41 10.36 11.49
C ALA A 65 2.56 9.36 11.26
N VAL A 66 2.53 8.62 10.15
CA VAL A 66 3.59 7.67 9.79
C VAL A 66 4.71 8.27 8.94
N GLY A 67 4.66 9.57 8.61
CA GLY A 67 5.73 10.28 7.90
C GLY A 67 5.81 9.98 6.40
N LEU A 68 4.67 9.63 5.78
CA LEU A 68 4.60 9.34 4.35
C LEU A 68 4.09 10.55 3.55
N ILE A 69 4.29 10.49 2.24
CA ILE A 69 3.70 11.41 1.25
C ILE A 69 2.67 10.68 0.39
N SER A 70 2.02 11.42 -0.52
CA SER A 70 1.06 10.86 -1.47
C SER A 70 1.25 11.45 -2.85
N TYR A 71 0.97 10.63 -3.87
CA TYR A 71 0.78 11.07 -5.24
C TYR A 71 -0.69 10.95 -5.62
N SER A 72 -1.15 11.75 -6.59
CA SER A 72 -2.52 11.64 -7.08
C SER A 72 -2.71 10.32 -7.83
N ALA A 73 -3.88 9.70 -7.67
CA ALA A 73 -4.18 8.49 -8.43
C ALA A 73 -4.21 8.80 -9.93
N SER A 74 -4.70 9.97 -10.34
CA SER A 74 -4.69 10.42 -11.73
C SER A 74 -3.30 10.30 -12.38
N TYR A 75 -2.24 10.77 -11.72
CA TYR A 75 -0.87 10.68 -12.23
C TYR A 75 -0.38 9.24 -12.32
N LEU A 76 -0.61 8.45 -11.26
CA LEU A 76 -0.19 7.04 -11.21
C LEU A 76 -0.93 6.16 -12.23
N LYS A 77 -2.18 6.51 -12.56
CA LYS A 77 -3.08 5.77 -13.47
C LYS A 77 -2.95 6.20 -14.93
N GLU A 78 -2.27 7.31 -15.20
CA GLU A 78 -2.09 7.86 -16.54
C GLU A 78 -1.26 6.93 -17.42
N SER A 79 -0.16 6.36 -16.90
CA SER A 79 0.69 5.41 -17.64
C SER A 79 1.46 4.47 -16.73
N GLU A 80 1.81 3.29 -17.25
CA GLU A 80 2.71 2.34 -16.58
C GLU A 80 4.04 2.99 -16.18
N SER A 81 4.57 3.85 -17.07
CA SER A 81 5.82 4.58 -16.84
C SER A 81 5.75 5.51 -15.63
N ASN A 82 4.60 6.14 -15.37
CA ASN A 82 4.43 6.98 -14.17
C ASN A 82 4.46 6.12 -12.90
N LEU A 83 3.79 4.97 -12.89
CA LEU A 83 3.83 4.06 -11.76
C LEU A 83 5.25 3.52 -11.50
N ILE A 84 5.95 3.11 -12.56
CA ILE A 84 7.36 2.66 -12.49
C ILE A 84 8.25 3.77 -11.95
N TYR A 85 8.13 4.99 -12.48
CA TYR A 85 8.92 6.15 -12.01
C TYR A 85 8.73 6.41 -10.52
N ILE A 86 7.50 6.31 -10.02
CA ILE A 86 7.23 6.50 -8.58
C ILE A 86 7.79 5.34 -7.75
N LEU A 87 7.67 4.10 -8.22
CA LEU A 87 8.29 2.95 -7.56
C LEU A 87 9.82 3.07 -7.49
N GLU A 88 10.46 3.54 -8.56
CA GLU A 88 11.92 3.75 -8.62
C GLU A 88 12.36 4.86 -7.66
N LYS A 89 11.61 5.95 -7.61
CA LYS A 89 11.97 7.13 -6.82
C LYS A 89 11.72 6.94 -5.32
N HIS A 90 10.60 6.32 -4.95
CA HIS A 90 10.07 6.33 -3.59
C HIS A 90 9.96 4.95 -2.94
N GLY A 91 10.11 3.88 -3.72
CA GLY A 91 9.92 2.51 -3.25
C GLY A 91 8.47 2.02 -3.35
N PRO A 92 8.11 0.98 -2.58
CA PRO A 92 6.76 0.40 -2.56
C PRO A 92 5.67 1.43 -2.26
N ILE A 93 4.47 1.20 -2.81
CA ILE A 93 3.34 2.14 -2.71
C ILE A 93 2.20 1.47 -1.95
N TRP A 94 1.84 2.04 -0.80
CA TRP A 94 0.58 1.74 -0.13
C TRP A 94 -0.56 2.24 -1.01
N SER A 95 -1.50 1.38 -1.36
CA SER A 95 -2.57 1.71 -2.31
C SER A 95 -3.91 1.25 -1.77
N ALA A 96 -4.92 2.11 -1.81
CA ALA A 96 -6.28 1.80 -1.44
C ALA A 96 -7.21 1.72 -2.66
N GLY A 97 -8.17 0.81 -2.60
CA GLY A 97 -9.09 0.53 -3.70
C GLY A 97 -10.16 -0.50 -3.32
N PHE A 98 -10.98 -0.88 -4.29
CA PHE A 98 -11.95 -1.96 -4.17
C PHE A 98 -11.34 -3.33 -4.48
N PHE A 99 -10.22 -3.66 -3.82
CA PHE A 99 -9.41 -4.83 -4.16
C PHE A 99 -9.94 -6.16 -3.61
N SER A 100 -10.86 -6.13 -2.65
CA SER A 100 -11.40 -7.34 -2.00
C SER A 100 -12.85 -7.59 -2.42
N GLY A 101 -13.06 -7.95 -3.69
CA GLY A 101 -14.39 -8.29 -4.21
C GLY A 101 -15.41 -7.15 -4.11
N GLY A 102 -14.97 -5.90 -4.31
CA GLY A 102 -15.81 -4.71 -4.17
C GLY A 102 -15.79 -4.05 -2.79
N ALA A 103 -15.13 -4.67 -1.79
CA ALA A 103 -14.90 -4.03 -0.49
C ALA A 103 -13.65 -3.15 -0.52
N ALA A 104 -13.70 -2.03 0.23
CA ALA A 104 -12.56 -1.13 0.41
C ALA A 104 -11.42 -1.87 1.12
N HIS A 105 -10.23 -1.83 0.51
CA HIS A 105 -9.07 -2.58 0.95
C HIS A 105 -7.78 -1.83 0.63
N ALA A 106 -6.72 -2.12 1.40
CA ALA A 106 -5.40 -1.56 1.18
C ALA A 106 -4.41 -2.68 0.89
N ILE A 107 -3.58 -2.47 -0.14
CA ILE A 107 -2.50 -3.35 -0.54
C ILE A 107 -1.18 -2.58 -0.58
N LEU A 108 -0.09 -3.30 -0.76
CA LEU A 108 1.22 -2.71 -1.05
C LEU A 108 1.67 -3.12 -2.43
N ILE A 109 1.81 -2.16 -3.34
CA ILE A 109 2.44 -2.37 -4.64
C ILE A 109 3.95 -2.44 -4.41
N ILE A 110 4.55 -3.56 -4.79
CA ILE A 110 5.98 -3.83 -4.56
C ILE A 110 6.79 -3.91 -5.85
N GLY A 111 6.16 -3.79 -7.01
CA GLY A 111 6.87 -3.84 -8.27
C GLY A 111 5.98 -3.81 -9.49
N MET A 112 6.62 -3.61 -10.64
CA MET A 112 6.00 -3.68 -11.96
C MET A 112 7.01 -4.21 -12.97
N ASP A 113 6.62 -5.15 -13.82
CA ASP A 113 7.54 -5.83 -14.73
C ASP A 113 7.79 -5.10 -16.08
N GLY A 114 7.12 -3.96 -16.29
CA GLY A 114 7.17 -3.20 -17.53
C GLY A 114 6.48 -3.88 -18.72
N LYS A 115 5.68 -4.91 -18.47
CA LYS A 115 4.82 -5.62 -19.44
C LYS A 115 3.36 -5.61 -18.98
N GLY A 116 2.98 -4.60 -18.20
CA GLY A 116 1.64 -4.46 -17.65
C GLY A 116 1.33 -5.32 -16.42
N TRP A 117 2.28 -6.02 -15.78
CA TRP A 117 2.03 -6.73 -14.52
C TRP A 117 2.55 -5.97 -13.31
N VAL A 118 1.67 -5.81 -12.33
CA VAL A 118 1.91 -5.20 -11.02
C VAL A 118 2.01 -6.31 -9.98
N SER A 119 3.12 -6.35 -9.24
CA SER A 119 3.31 -7.27 -8.13
C SER A 119 2.86 -6.60 -6.83
N VAL A 120 2.07 -7.30 -6.04
CA VAL A 120 1.42 -6.76 -4.84
C VAL A 120 1.55 -7.70 -3.66
N PHE A 121 1.76 -7.11 -2.49
CA PHE A 121 1.54 -7.77 -1.21
C PHE A 121 0.18 -7.31 -0.68
N ASP A 122 -0.75 -8.27 -0.60
CA ASP A 122 -2.04 -8.07 0.03
C ASP A 122 -1.96 -8.56 1.49
N PRO A 123 -2.10 -7.68 2.49
CA PRO A 123 -2.05 -8.07 3.91
C PRO A 123 -3.07 -9.13 4.31
N TYR A 124 -4.22 -9.22 3.62
CA TYR A 124 -5.23 -10.24 3.85
C TYR A 124 -4.74 -11.60 3.34
N GLU A 125 -4.26 -11.66 2.11
CA GLU A 125 -3.66 -12.88 1.54
C GLU A 125 -2.45 -13.33 2.36
N LEU A 126 -1.61 -12.39 2.80
CA LEU A 126 -0.47 -12.70 3.67
C LEU A 126 -0.89 -13.23 5.05
N TYR A 127 -2.04 -12.81 5.56
CA TYR A 127 -2.56 -13.28 6.84
C TYR A 127 -3.08 -14.72 6.77
N PHE A 128 -3.66 -15.14 5.64
CA PHE A 128 -4.25 -16.47 5.48
C PHE A 128 -3.37 -17.48 4.73
N TYR A 129 -2.59 -17.01 3.76
CA TYR A 129 -1.95 -17.87 2.76
C TYR A 129 -0.45 -17.61 2.57
N HIS A 130 0.10 -16.53 3.15
CA HIS A 130 1.51 -16.15 3.03
C HIS A 130 2.02 -16.04 1.58
N SER A 131 1.18 -15.52 0.67
CA SER A 131 1.50 -15.41 -0.76
C SER A 131 1.49 -13.97 -1.28
N ALA A 132 2.37 -13.72 -2.25
CA ALA A 132 2.31 -12.53 -3.09
C ALA A 132 1.28 -12.72 -4.21
N SER A 133 0.70 -11.61 -4.67
CA SER A 133 -0.25 -11.61 -5.79
C SER A 133 0.28 -10.78 -6.95
N ARG A 134 -0.17 -11.10 -8.16
CA ARG A 134 0.13 -10.34 -9.38
C ARG A 134 -1.14 -9.97 -10.11
N TRP A 135 -1.28 -8.71 -10.44
CA TRP A 135 -2.41 -8.18 -11.19
C TRP A 135 -1.93 -7.48 -12.44
N THR A 136 -2.82 -7.30 -13.41
CA THR A 136 -2.53 -6.39 -14.52
C THR A 136 -2.61 -4.94 -14.03
N TYR A 137 -1.86 -4.05 -14.66
CA TYR A 137 -1.90 -2.61 -14.41
C TYR A 137 -3.32 -2.05 -14.57
N GLU A 138 -4.03 -2.49 -15.61
CA GLU A 138 -5.41 -2.09 -15.86
C GLU A 138 -6.38 -2.58 -14.77
N ASN A 139 -6.19 -3.80 -14.24
CA ASN A 139 -7.01 -4.28 -13.11
C ASN A 139 -6.78 -3.42 -11.86
N TRP A 140 -5.52 -3.16 -11.50
CA TRP A 140 -5.21 -2.27 -10.36
C TRP A 140 -5.81 -0.88 -10.59
N LYS A 141 -5.59 -0.29 -11.76
CA LYS A 141 -6.07 1.05 -12.15
C LYS A 141 -7.58 1.19 -12.01
N ASN A 142 -8.34 0.19 -12.42
CA ASN A 142 -9.80 0.21 -12.36
C ASN A 142 -10.36 0.06 -10.93
N MET A 143 -9.62 -0.62 -10.04
CA MET A 143 -10.02 -0.81 -8.65
C MET A 143 -9.48 0.26 -7.70
N ALA A 144 -8.38 0.92 -8.05
CA ALA A 144 -7.71 1.93 -7.24
C ALA A 144 -8.58 3.18 -7.02
N PHE A 145 -8.67 3.62 -5.77
CA PHE A 145 -9.36 4.85 -5.40
C PHE A 145 -8.68 6.09 -6.00
N ASP A 146 -9.52 7.05 -6.41
CA ASP A 146 -9.10 8.32 -7.01
C ASP A 146 -9.45 9.52 -6.13
N PHE A 147 -8.90 9.53 -4.92
CA PHE A 147 -9.01 10.66 -4.01
C PHE A 147 -7.71 10.86 -3.21
N THR A 148 -7.57 12.00 -2.56
CA THR A 148 -6.33 12.40 -1.89
C THR A 148 -5.88 11.37 -0.83
N CYS A 149 -4.59 11.07 -0.80
CA CYS A 149 -3.95 10.12 0.12
C CYS A 149 -4.36 8.65 -0.04
N SER A 150 -5.03 8.26 -1.14
CA SER A 150 -5.29 6.85 -1.43
C SER A 150 -4.05 6.06 -1.88
N HIS A 151 -2.98 6.76 -2.30
CA HIS A 151 -1.70 6.15 -2.68
C HIS A 151 -0.57 6.85 -1.92
N GLN A 152 0.15 6.10 -1.09
CA GLN A 152 1.12 6.63 -0.13
C GLN A 152 2.46 5.91 -0.22
N MET A 153 3.54 6.65 -0.03
CA MET A 153 4.91 6.16 -0.17
C MET A 153 5.85 7.02 0.68
N TRP A 154 7.10 6.60 0.78
CA TRP A 154 8.13 7.42 1.41
C TRP A 154 8.44 8.66 0.56
N PHE A 155 9.07 9.66 1.19
CA PHE A 155 9.60 10.85 0.53
C PHE A 155 10.97 10.59 -0.08
#